data_AF-A0A538EIQ6-F1
#
_entry.id   AF-A0A538EIQ6-F1
#
_cell.length_a   1.000
_cell.length_b   1.000
_cell.length_c   1.000
_cell.angle_alpha   90.00
_cell.angle_beta   90.00
_cell.angle_gamma   90.00
#
_symmetry.space_group_name_H-M   'P 1'
#
loop_
_entity.id
_entity.type
_entity.pdbx_description
1 polymer ?
#
loop_
_entity_poly.entity_id
_entity_poly.type
_entity_poly.pdbx_seq_one_letter_code
_entity_poly.pdbx_strand_id
1 'polypeptide(L)'
;MSCATCSGGKKVGYVGKANTLQFNNVAWGKGGSVLLVISYINGDTTSRKAQISIDGGTPVTISFGSTNNWTNVRTLTLKVIINPGANRITLGYPSAYGPDIDRITLRSQ
;
A
#
# COMPACT_ATOMS: atom_id res chain seq x y z
N MET A 1 12.74 4.66 6.09
CA MET A 1 12.86 5.79 7.04
C MET A 1 12.32 5.36 8.42
N SER A 2 12.80 5.98 9.51
CA SER A 2 12.35 5.64 10.88
C SER A 2 10.91 6.08 11.12
N CYS A 3 10.17 5.27 11.88
CA CYS A 3 8.78 5.52 12.28
C CYS A 3 8.47 4.62 13.49
N ALA A 4 8.45 5.18 14.70
CA ALA A 4 8.34 4.39 15.93
C ALA A 4 7.02 3.59 16.06
N THR A 5 5.95 4.10 15.46
CA THR A 5 4.62 3.50 15.45
C THR A 5 4.40 2.51 14.30
N CYS A 6 5.31 2.48 13.33
CA CYS A 6 5.23 1.57 12.20
C CYS A 6 5.67 0.17 12.60
N SER A 7 5.16 -0.83 11.88
CA SER A 7 5.66 -2.18 12.01
C SER A 7 7.17 -2.24 11.69
N GLY A 8 7.93 -2.92 12.54
CA GLY A 8 9.39 -2.97 12.43
C GLY A 8 10.09 -1.61 12.59
N GLY A 9 9.41 -0.58 13.09
CA GLY A 9 9.97 0.75 13.33
C GLY A 9 10.30 1.54 12.06
N LYS A 10 9.83 1.09 10.89
CA LYS A 10 10.19 1.67 9.59
C LYS A 10 9.00 1.80 8.65
N LYS A 11 9.12 2.75 7.73
CA LYS A 11 8.21 2.93 6.59
C LYS A 11 9.00 3.21 5.30
N VAL A 12 8.33 3.09 4.17
CA VAL A 12 8.82 3.52 2.86
C VAL A 12 8.09 4.80 2.47
N GLY A 13 8.84 5.89 2.33
CA GLY A 13 8.32 7.16 1.80
C GLY A 13 8.81 7.44 0.39
N TYR A 14 8.48 8.63 -0.12
CA TYR A 14 8.85 9.07 -1.49
C TYR A 14 8.34 8.15 -2.61
N VAL A 15 7.28 7.37 -2.34
CA VAL A 15 6.56 6.60 -3.34
C VAL A 15 5.73 7.56 -4.20
N GLY A 16 5.67 7.34 -5.50
CA GLY A 16 5.10 8.26 -6.48
C GLY A 16 6.14 9.18 -7.13
N LYS A 17 5.68 10.08 -8.01
CA LYS A 17 6.55 10.83 -8.95
C LYS A 17 7.54 9.91 -9.67
N ALA A 18 7.00 8.92 -10.39
CA ALA A 18 7.74 7.84 -11.07
C ALA A 18 8.45 6.81 -10.17
N ASN A 19 8.57 7.03 -8.86
CA ASN A 19 9.03 5.99 -7.92
C ASN A 19 7.88 5.04 -7.56
N THR A 20 8.20 3.76 -7.42
CA THR A 20 7.23 2.73 -7.01
C THR A 20 7.77 1.94 -5.81
N LEU A 21 6.83 1.36 -5.05
CA LEU A 21 7.10 0.35 -4.03
C LEU A 21 6.48 -0.96 -4.50
N GLN A 22 7.29 -2.02 -4.60
CA GLN A 22 6.81 -3.35 -4.95
C GLN A 22 7.02 -4.33 -3.80
N PHE A 23 5.93 -4.95 -3.37
CA PHE A 23 5.95 -6.13 -2.51
C PHE A 23 6.05 -7.37 -3.40
N ASN A 24 7.13 -8.13 -3.23
CA ASN A 24 7.34 -9.40 -3.92
C ASN A 24 6.85 -10.57 -3.06
N ASN A 25 6.62 -11.72 -3.70
CA ASN A 25 6.28 -12.97 -3.04
C ASN A 25 5.03 -12.87 -2.14
N VAL A 26 4.05 -12.06 -2.56
CA VAL A 26 2.76 -11.96 -1.87
C VAL A 26 1.93 -13.19 -2.26
N ALA A 27 1.64 -14.06 -1.30
CA ALA A 27 0.94 -15.32 -1.55
C ALA A 27 -0.26 -15.48 -0.63
N TRP A 28 -1.30 -16.18 -1.11
CA TRP A 28 -2.51 -16.48 -0.35
C TRP A 28 -3.00 -17.91 -0.62
N GLY A 29 -2.24 -18.91 -0.16
CA GLY A 29 -2.60 -20.32 -0.33
C GLY A 29 -2.92 -20.68 -1.79
N LYS A 30 -4.17 -21.11 -2.05
CA LYS A 30 -4.67 -21.45 -3.40
C LYS A 30 -5.10 -20.22 -4.24
N GLY A 31 -4.81 -19.00 -3.81
CA GLY A 31 -5.31 -17.77 -4.40
C GLY A 31 -6.78 -17.51 -4.08
N GLY A 32 -7.38 -16.56 -4.79
CA GLY A 32 -8.79 -16.18 -4.67
C GLY A 32 -9.01 -14.75 -4.18
N SER A 33 -10.26 -14.47 -3.81
CA SER A 33 -10.62 -13.14 -3.31
C SER A 33 -10.28 -12.97 -1.84
N VAL A 34 -9.56 -11.88 -1.53
CA VAL A 34 -8.99 -11.61 -0.21
C VAL A 34 -9.04 -10.11 0.09
N LEU A 35 -8.95 -9.74 1.36
CA LEU A 35 -8.80 -8.35 1.78
C LEU A 35 -7.32 -7.98 1.84
N LEU A 36 -6.90 -7.03 1.02
CA LEU A 36 -5.61 -6.35 1.12
C LEU A 36 -5.75 -5.16 2.08
N VAL A 37 -5.10 -5.24 3.23
CA VAL A 37 -5.01 -4.17 4.22
C VAL A 37 -3.68 -3.45 4.05
N ILE A 38 -3.72 -2.17 3.73
CA ILE A 38 -2.55 -1.31 3.56
C ILE A 38 -2.44 -0.42 4.79
N SER A 39 -1.36 -0.60 5.56
CA SER A 39 -1.01 0.31 6.66
C SER A 39 -0.18 1.45 6.08
N TYR A 40 -0.66 2.67 6.22
CA TYR A 40 -0.12 3.84 5.54
C TYR A 40 -0.06 5.05 6.47
N ILE A 41 0.72 6.05 6.05
CA ILE A 41 0.85 7.34 6.70
C ILE A 41 0.75 8.43 5.65
N ASN A 42 -0.08 9.43 5.93
CA ASN A 42 -0.19 10.65 5.14
C ASN A 42 -0.24 11.83 6.11
N GLY A 43 0.90 12.48 6.33
CA GLY A 43 0.99 13.60 7.26
C GLY A 43 0.46 14.93 6.71
N ASP A 44 0.04 14.98 5.44
CA ASP A 44 -0.60 16.17 4.87
C ASP A 44 -2.00 16.37 5.45
N THR A 45 -2.55 17.57 5.32
CA THR A 45 -3.93 17.89 5.70
C THR A 45 -4.97 17.39 4.68
N THR A 46 -4.54 17.07 3.45
CA THR A 46 -5.41 16.57 2.38
C THR A 46 -5.06 15.12 2.00
N SER A 47 -5.97 14.47 1.29
CA SER A 47 -5.76 13.09 0.83
C SER A 47 -4.67 13.02 -0.26
N ARG A 48 -3.81 12.01 -0.15
CA ARG A 48 -2.90 11.61 -1.24
C ARG A 48 -3.52 10.48 -2.05
N LYS A 49 -2.98 10.23 -3.25
CA LYS A 49 -3.42 9.13 -4.12
C LYS A 49 -2.28 8.16 -4.39
N ALA A 50 -2.62 6.88 -4.53
CA ALA A 50 -1.72 5.89 -5.12
C ALA A 50 -2.51 4.96 -6.05
N GLN A 51 -1.86 4.56 -7.12
CA GLN A 51 -2.26 3.47 -8.00
C GLN A 51 -1.71 2.17 -7.45
N ILE A 52 -2.56 1.15 -7.40
CA ILE A 52 -2.21 -0.19 -6.96
C ILE A 52 -2.42 -1.15 -8.12
N SER A 53 -1.40 -1.93 -8.47
CA SER A 53 -1.49 -3.01 -9.45
C SER A 53 -1.04 -4.33 -8.84
N ILE A 54 -1.64 -5.42 -9.33
CA ILE A 54 -1.28 -6.80 -8.98
C ILE A 54 -0.75 -7.46 -10.24
N ASP A 55 0.45 -8.03 -10.18
CA ASP A 55 1.15 -8.69 -11.29
C ASP A 55 1.22 -7.85 -12.58
N GLY A 56 1.32 -6.52 -12.44
CA GLY A 56 1.38 -5.60 -13.59
C GLY A 56 0.04 -5.38 -14.30
N GLY A 57 -1.07 -5.88 -13.76
CA GLY A 57 -2.41 -5.61 -14.27
C GLY A 57 -2.81 -4.13 -14.18
N THR A 58 -3.98 -3.79 -14.75
CA THR A 58 -4.50 -2.42 -14.79
C THR A 58 -4.52 -1.79 -13.39
N PRO A 59 -3.80 -0.67 -13.16
CA PRO A 59 -3.74 -0.08 -11.85
C PRO A 59 -5.07 0.56 -11.42
N VAL A 60 -5.45 0.37 -10.16
CA VAL A 60 -6.60 1.04 -9.54
C VAL A 60 -6.13 2.22 -8.71
N THR A 61 -6.69 3.41 -8.96
CA THR A 61 -6.35 4.62 -8.19
C THR A 61 -7.17 4.69 -6.90
N ILE A 62 -6.48 4.77 -5.77
CA ILE A 62 -7.05 4.82 -4.43
C ILE A 62 -6.66 6.11 -3.71
N SER A 63 -7.59 6.66 -2.94
CA SER A 63 -7.41 7.84 -2.11
C SER A 63 -7.04 7.43 -0.68
N PHE A 64 -6.01 8.06 -0.12
CA PHE A 64 -5.48 7.84 1.22
C PHE A 64 -5.64 9.13 2.03
N GLY A 65 -6.59 9.13 2.95
CA GLY A 65 -6.92 10.30 3.78
C GLY A 65 -5.77 10.74 4.67
N SER A 66 -5.87 11.93 5.26
CA SER A 66 -4.88 12.39 6.24
C SER A 66 -4.81 11.44 7.45
N THR A 67 -3.60 11.28 7.97
CA THR A 67 -3.29 10.65 9.26
C THR A 67 -2.95 11.70 10.34
N ASN A 68 -3.05 12.99 10.00
CA ASN A 68 -2.75 14.17 10.82
C ASN A 68 -1.28 14.31 11.27
N ASN A 69 -0.42 13.30 11.06
CA ASN A 69 1.01 13.36 11.37
C ASN A 69 1.78 12.29 10.59
N TRP A 70 3.02 12.58 10.20
CA TRP A 70 3.96 11.65 9.57
C TRP A 70 4.40 10.44 10.43
N THR A 71 3.88 10.30 11.65
CA THR A 71 4.06 9.13 12.51
C THR A 71 2.75 8.43 12.86
N ASN A 72 1.59 8.84 12.35
CA ASN A 72 0.33 8.19 12.69
C ASN A 72 -0.04 7.17 11.62
N VAL A 73 -0.15 5.90 11.99
CA VAL A 73 -0.52 4.83 11.06
C VAL A 73 -2.05 4.73 10.98
N ARG A 74 -2.60 4.66 9.76
CA ARG A 74 -3.97 4.26 9.48
C ARG A 74 -4.00 3.09 8.51
N THR A 75 -5.13 2.42 8.41
CA THR A 75 -5.34 1.31 7.48
C THR A 75 -6.36 1.66 6.41
N LEU A 76 -6.11 1.20 5.19
CA LEU A 76 -7.07 1.17 4.09
C LEU A 76 -7.23 -0.27 3.61
N THR A 77 -8.47 -0.72 3.41
CA THR A 77 -8.77 -2.11 3.05
C THR A 77 -9.40 -2.18 1.67
N LEU A 78 -8.90 -3.08 0.83
CA LEU A 78 -9.38 -3.31 -0.54
C LEU A 78 -9.70 -4.79 -0.73
N LYS A 79 -10.79 -5.11 -1.40
CA LYS A 79 -11.03 -6.46 -1.91
C LYS A 79 -10.22 -6.63 -3.19
N VAL A 80 -9.35 -7.64 -3.23
CA VAL A 80 -8.51 -7.95 -4.39
C VAL A 80 -8.60 -9.42 -4.76
N ILE A 81 -8.13 -9.77 -5.95
CA ILE A 81 -7.92 -11.15 -6.38
C ILE A 81 -6.42 -11.41 -6.37
N ILE A 82 -6.00 -12.48 -5.70
CA ILE A 82 -4.61 -12.96 -5.66
C ILE A 82 -4.56 -14.29 -6.39
N ASN A 83 -3.64 -14.44 -7.34
CA ASN A 83 -3.44 -15.70 -8.06
C ASN A 83 -2.82 -16.76 -7.12
N PRO A 84 -3.02 -18.07 -7.36
CA PRO A 84 -2.26 -19.10 -6.66
C PRO A 84 -0.75 -18.85 -6.80
N GLY A 85 0.01 -19.02 -5.71
CA GLY A 85 1.45 -18.81 -5.71
C GLY A 85 1.87 -17.36 -5.40
N ALA A 86 3.05 -16.97 -5.90
CA ALA A 86 3.69 -15.69 -5.60
C ALA A 86 3.22 -14.59 -6.55
N ASN A 87 2.67 -13.52 -5.99
CA ASN A 87 2.20 -12.33 -6.70
C ASN A 87 3.08 -11.13 -6.36
N ARG A 88 3.02 -10.11 -7.21
CA ARG A 88 3.63 -8.79 -7.00
C ARG A 88 2.55 -7.75 -6.79
N ILE A 89 2.65 -6.97 -5.72
CA ILE A 89 1.77 -5.81 -5.49
C ILE A 89 2.61 -4.54 -5.58
N THR A 90 2.27 -3.68 -6.51
CA THR A 90 3.01 -2.45 -6.78
C THR A 90 2.15 -1.23 -6.45
N LEU A 91 2.72 -0.29 -5.69
CA LEU A 91 2.14 1.00 -5.38
C LEU A 91 2.99 2.10 -6.00
N GLY A 92 2.33 3.07 -6.62
CA GLY A 92 2.99 4.24 -7.20
C GLY A 92 1.98 5.29 -7.60
N TYR A 93 2.43 6.47 -8.00
CA TYR A 93 1.56 7.47 -8.61
C TYR A 93 2.37 8.35 -9.55
N PRO A 94 1.98 8.52 -10.82
CA PRO A 94 2.87 9.11 -11.82
C PRO A 94 3.15 10.60 -11.58
N SER A 95 2.14 11.36 -11.13
CA SER A 95 2.18 12.83 -11.11
C SER A 95 2.44 13.46 -9.74
N ALA A 96 2.33 12.70 -8.65
CA ALA A 96 2.48 13.21 -7.28
C ALA A 96 3.02 12.15 -6.32
N TYR A 97 3.43 12.57 -5.13
CA TYR A 97 3.77 11.63 -4.06
C TYR A 97 2.51 10.97 -3.51
N GLY A 98 2.59 9.67 -3.28
CA GLY A 98 1.61 8.89 -2.52
C GLY A 98 1.81 9.01 -1.01
N PRO A 99 1.02 8.27 -0.21
CA PRO A 99 1.29 8.11 1.22
C PRO A 99 2.60 7.35 1.43
N ASP A 100 3.18 7.48 2.63
CA ASP A 100 4.21 6.56 3.08
C ASP A 100 3.56 5.22 3.45
N ILE A 101 4.25 4.12 3.15
CA ILE A 101 3.73 2.76 3.38
C ILE A 101 4.50 2.11 4.52
N ASP A 102 3.77 1.66 5.54
CA ASP A 102 4.31 0.86 6.65
C ASP A 102 4.39 -0.62 6.24
N ARG A 103 3.23 -1.23 5.96
CA ARG A 103 3.13 -2.65 5.58
C ARG A 103 1.86 -2.94 4.77
N ILE A 104 1.82 -4.13 4.19
CA ILE A 104 0.60 -4.75 3.70
C ILE A 104 0.28 -6.00 4.52
N THR A 105 -0.99 -6.39 4.56
CA THR A 105 -1.46 -7.64 5.17
C THR A 105 -2.61 -8.18 4.35
N LEU A 106 -2.63 -9.49 4.10
CA LEU A 106 -3.77 -10.18 3.51
C LEU A 106 -4.63 -10.79 4.63
N ARG A 107 -5.96 -10.67 4.50
CA ARG A 107 -6.93 -11.23 5.45
C ARG A 107 -8.09 -11.89 4.72
N SER A 108 -8.67 -12.93 5.32
CA SER A 108 -9.97 -13.44 4.89
C SER A 108 -11.02 -12.33 4.94
N GLN A 109 -12.06 -12.47 4.13
CA GLN A 109 -13.23 -11.60 4.19
C GLN A 109 -13.98 -11.75 5.51
#